data_AF-W6NAA7-F1
#
_entry.id   AF-W6NAA7-F1
#
_cell.length_a   1.000
_cell.length_b   1.000
_cell.length_c   1.000
_cell.angle_alpha   90.00
_cell.angle_beta   90.00
_cell.angle_gamma   90.00
#
_symmetry.space_group_name_H-M   'P 1'
#
loop_
_entity.id
_entity.type
_entity.pdbx_description
1 polymer ?
#
loop_
_entity_poly.entity_id
_entity_poly.type
_entity_poly.pdbx_seq_one_letter_code
_entity_poly.pdbx_strand_id
1 'polypeptide(L)'
;MDADTLRAILSAQAAAQEKMLQAVMMEMRGMFSSMTSTSTTAHATSALFVTNSLSARLPEFTHDSENGCTSDVWYSRYEDIITQDGATLHEAARARLIVSKLDAPAYARFTNHILPREISRDLTSGNCEDAAETVRMFGHNTSVFARRYAYLKTQCNGKASATILG
;
A
#
# COMPACT_ATOMS: atom_id res chain seq x y z
N MET A 1 13.82 76.32 10.99
CA MET A 1 12.99 75.15 10.63
C MET A 1 11.58 75.67 10.40
N ASP A 2 11.08 75.55 9.18
CA ASP A 2 9.71 75.97 8.85
C ASP A 2 8.68 74.88 9.23
N ALA A 3 7.41 75.28 9.35
CA ALA A 3 6.32 74.41 9.78
C ALA A 3 6.03 73.30 8.76
N ASP A 4 6.36 73.51 7.49
CA ASP A 4 6.14 72.56 6.40
C ASP A 4 7.15 71.41 6.45
N THR A 5 8.40 71.72 6.82
CA THR A 5 9.46 70.72 7.07
C THR A 5 9.09 69.83 8.26
N LEU A 6 8.53 70.39 9.33
CA LEU A 6 8.08 69.60 10.48
C LEU A 6 6.90 68.69 10.14
N ARG A 7 5.94 69.17 9.33
CA ARG A 7 4.83 68.33 8.84
C ARG A 7 5.34 67.21 7.92
N ALA A 8 6.29 67.51 7.03
CA ALA A 8 6.88 66.53 6.15
C ALA A 8 7.56 65.40 6.94
N ILE A 9 8.36 65.74 7.96
CA ILE A 9 9.03 64.76 8.82
C ILE A 9 8.02 63.89 9.58
N LEU A 10 6.97 64.48 10.15
CA LEU A 10 5.92 63.73 10.86
C LEU A 10 5.16 62.79 9.94
N SER A 11 4.81 63.24 8.73
CA SER A 11 4.13 62.40 7.74
C SER A 11 5.02 61.26 7.22
N ALA A 12 6.33 61.53 7.04
CA ALA A 12 7.30 60.52 6.65
C ALA A 12 7.49 59.47 7.74
N GLN A 13 7.49 59.86 9.02
CA GLN A 13 7.61 58.93 10.14
C GLN A 13 6.35 58.05 10.29
N ALA A 14 5.15 58.59 10.07
CA ALA A 14 3.91 57.82 10.07
C ALA A 14 3.90 56.78 8.93
N ALA A 15 4.27 57.19 7.72
CA ALA A 15 4.34 56.28 6.56
C ALA A 15 5.40 55.18 6.73
N ALA A 16 6.51 55.48 7.41
CA ALA A 16 7.55 54.48 7.70
C ALA A 16 7.06 53.41 8.68
N GLN A 17 6.31 53.78 9.72
CA GLN A 17 5.72 52.81 10.65
C GLN A 17 4.69 51.91 9.98
N GLU A 18 3.84 52.47 9.11
CA GLU A 18 2.84 51.68 8.38
C GLU A 18 3.50 50.64 7.46
N LYS A 19 4.55 51.04 6.72
CA LYS A 19 5.33 50.11 5.88
C LYS A 19 5.99 49.00 6.69
N MET A 20 6.51 49.31 7.87
CA MET A 20 7.10 48.31 8.77
C MET A 20 6.05 47.29 9.22
N LEU A 21 4.85 47.74 9.60
CA LEU A 21 3.76 46.85 10.01
C LEU A 21 3.30 45.94 8.85
N GLN A 22 3.19 46.48 7.64
CA GLN A 22 2.85 45.70 6.45
C GLN A 22 3.93 44.66 6.11
N ALA A 23 5.21 45.03 6.23
CA ALA A 23 6.34 44.11 6.00
C ALA A 23 6.33 42.94 6.98
N VAL A 24 6.13 43.22 8.28
CA VAL A 24 6.02 42.17 9.32
C VAL A 24 4.82 41.26 9.05
N MET A 25 3.68 41.81 8.65
CA MET A 25 2.49 41.02 8.33
C MET A 25 2.69 40.14 7.08
N MET A 26 3.42 40.63 6.08
CA MET A 26 3.76 39.86 4.88
C MET A 26 4.76 38.74 5.18
N GLU A 27 5.72 38.99 6.07
CA GLU A 27 6.69 38.00 6.56
C GLU A 27 6.01 36.89 7.37
N MET A 28 5.13 37.23 8.34
CA MET A 28 4.35 36.23 9.07
C MET A 28 3.48 35.38 8.14
N ARG A 29 2.88 35.98 7.10
CA ARG A 29 2.08 35.24 6.11
C ARG A 29 2.97 34.33 5.26
N GLY A 30 4.16 34.76 4.86
CA GLY A 30 5.14 33.93 4.15
C GLY A 30 5.58 32.71 4.96
N MET A 31 5.86 32.90 6.26
CA MET A 31 6.16 31.80 7.19
C MET A 31 4.99 30.82 7.31
N PHE A 32 3.75 31.31 7.44
CA PHE A 32 2.58 30.45 7.55
C PHE A 32 2.31 29.65 6.26
N SER A 33 2.44 30.28 5.08
CA SER A 33 2.31 29.59 3.80
C SER A 33 3.38 28.51 3.59
N SER A 34 4.62 28.74 4.06
CA SER A 34 5.69 27.73 4.03
C SER A 34 5.37 26.52 4.93
N MET A 35 4.77 26.74 6.10
CA MET A 35 4.29 25.66 6.98
C MET A 35 3.14 24.85 6.36
N THR A 36 2.25 25.47 5.58
CA THR A 36 1.19 24.71 4.90
C THR A 36 1.72 23.84 3.76
N SER A 37 2.87 24.17 3.16
CA SER A 37 3.49 23.41 2.06
C SER A 37 4.30 22.20 2.52
N THR A 38 4.66 22.12 3.81
CA THR A 38 5.38 20.98 4.41
C THR A 38 4.46 19.82 4.79
N SER A 39 3.13 20.03 4.76
CA SER A 39 2.13 19.00 5.06
C SER A 39 2.14 17.84 4.04
N THR A 40 2.35 18.11 2.76
CA THR A 40 2.42 17.09 1.70
C THR A 40 3.66 16.19 1.84
N THR A 41 4.80 16.75 2.24
CA THR A 41 6.04 15.98 2.46
C THR A 41 5.96 15.15 3.74
N ALA A 42 5.34 15.67 4.80
CA ALA A 42 5.14 14.95 6.06
C ALA A 42 4.20 13.74 5.89
N HIS A 43 3.14 13.87 5.08
CA HIS A 43 2.25 12.75 4.76
C HIS A 43 2.93 11.68 3.88
N ALA A 44 3.80 12.09 2.96
CA ALA A 44 4.56 11.14 2.14
C ALA A 44 5.56 10.34 3.00
N THR A 45 6.27 11.00 3.92
CA THR A 45 7.20 10.32 4.84
C THR A 45 6.48 9.41 5.84
N SER A 46 5.30 9.79 6.33
CA SER A 46 4.51 8.92 7.20
C SER A 46 4.00 7.67 6.47
N ALA A 47 3.53 7.80 5.22
CA ALA A 47 3.07 6.66 4.43
C ALA A 47 4.22 5.68 4.10
N LEU A 48 5.40 6.19 3.78
CA LEU A 48 6.59 5.36 3.57
C LEU A 48 7.00 4.61 4.84
N PHE A 49 6.95 5.28 6.00
CA PHE A 49 7.24 4.66 7.28
C PHE A 49 6.28 3.50 7.59
N VAL A 50 4.97 3.74 7.44
CA VAL A 50 3.93 2.70 7.65
C VAL A 50 4.13 1.53 6.69
N THR A 51 4.40 1.82 5.41
CA THR A 51 4.64 0.77 4.39
C THR A 51 5.87 -0.08 4.72
N ASN A 52 6.98 0.55 5.15
CA ASN A 52 8.20 -0.17 5.51
C ASN A 52 8.02 -1.00 6.79
N SER A 53 7.35 -0.44 7.80
CA SER A 53 7.03 -1.14 9.04
C SER A 53 6.15 -2.38 8.79
N LEU A 54 5.10 -2.23 7.98
CA LEU A 54 4.24 -3.33 7.54
C LEU A 54 5.03 -4.38 6.74
N SER A 55 5.87 -3.93 5.81
CA SER A 55 6.73 -4.84 5.04
C SER A 55 7.64 -5.65 5.95
N ALA A 56 8.24 -5.07 6.99
CA ALA A 56 9.10 -5.82 7.90
C ALA A 56 8.34 -6.92 8.69
N ARG A 57 7.04 -6.72 8.93
CA ARG A 57 6.19 -7.65 9.70
C ARG A 57 5.51 -8.71 8.84
N LEU A 58 5.29 -8.42 7.56
CA LEU A 58 4.68 -9.33 6.60
C LEU A 58 5.74 -10.29 6.04
N PRO A 59 5.62 -11.61 6.28
CA PRO A 59 6.50 -12.59 5.67
C PRO A 59 6.33 -12.63 4.15
N GLU A 60 7.37 -13.02 3.43
CA GLU A 60 7.26 -13.29 2.00
C GLU A 60 6.27 -14.45 1.75
N PHE A 61 5.39 -14.27 0.76
CA PHE A 61 4.48 -15.30 0.31
C PHE A 61 5.26 -16.29 -0.55
N THR A 62 5.35 -17.52 -0.06
CA THR A 62 5.91 -18.65 -0.79
C THR A 62 4.79 -19.56 -1.25
N HIS A 63 4.65 -19.73 -2.57
CA HIS A 63 3.60 -20.58 -3.11
C HIS A 63 3.99 -22.06 -2.99
N ASP A 64 3.20 -22.82 -2.23
CA ASP A 64 3.34 -24.27 -2.13
C ASP A 64 1.97 -24.94 -2.27
N SER A 65 1.73 -25.53 -3.44
CA SER A 65 0.47 -26.20 -3.74
C SER A 65 0.32 -27.59 -3.13
N GLU A 66 1.40 -28.24 -2.70
CA GLU A 66 1.30 -29.52 -1.96
C GLU A 66 0.95 -29.29 -0.49
N ASN A 67 1.51 -28.24 0.12
CA ASN A 67 1.30 -27.96 1.53
C ASN A 67 0.08 -27.04 1.81
N GLY A 68 -0.65 -26.65 0.77
CA GLY A 68 -1.80 -25.76 0.90
C GLY A 68 -1.43 -24.31 1.24
N CYS A 69 -0.19 -23.89 0.97
CA CYS A 69 0.25 -22.51 1.09
C CYS A 69 -0.19 -21.73 -0.15
N THR A 70 -1.46 -21.36 -0.14
CA THR A 70 -2.12 -20.59 -1.20
C THR A 70 -2.26 -19.13 -0.80
N SER A 71 -2.45 -18.25 -1.77
CA SER A 71 -2.51 -16.81 -1.55
C SER A 71 -3.68 -16.40 -0.66
N ASP A 72 -4.82 -17.10 -0.75
CA ASP A 72 -5.99 -16.86 0.09
C ASP A 72 -5.71 -17.15 1.57
N VAL A 73 -4.99 -18.24 1.87
CA VAL A 73 -4.60 -18.59 3.25
C VAL A 73 -3.60 -17.58 3.80
N TRP A 74 -2.63 -17.15 2.99
CA TRP A 74 -1.67 -16.12 3.40
C TRP A 74 -2.37 -14.78 3.63
N TYR A 75 -3.24 -14.35 2.72
CA TYR A 75 -3.97 -13.09 2.84
C TYR A 75 -4.90 -13.10 4.05
N SER A 76 -5.72 -14.15 4.23
CA SER A 76 -6.62 -14.26 5.38
C SER A 76 -5.88 -14.21 6.72
N ARG A 77 -4.65 -14.73 6.79
CA ARG A 77 -3.82 -14.66 8.00
C ARG A 77 -3.35 -13.23 8.32
N TYR A 78 -3.09 -12.42 7.31
CA TYR A 78 -2.51 -11.08 7.46
C TYR A 78 -3.47 -9.93 7.10
N GLU A 79 -4.72 -10.24 6.76
CA GLU A 79 -5.75 -9.27 6.38
C GLU A 79 -5.95 -8.22 7.46
N ASP A 80 -6.12 -8.65 8.71
CA ASP A 80 -6.31 -7.75 9.85
C ASP A 80 -5.10 -6.82 10.06
N ILE A 81 -3.89 -7.34 9.88
CA ILE A 81 -2.65 -6.55 9.97
C ILE A 81 -2.57 -5.53 8.82
N ILE A 82 -2.91 -5.91 7.60
CA ILE A 82 -2.88 -5.03 6.43
C ILE A 82 -3.97 -3.94 6.53
N THR A 83 -5.14 -4.28 7.06
CA THR A 83 -6.28 -3.36 7.17
C THR A 83 -6.15 -2.42 8.36
N GLN A 84 -5.78 -2.93 9.54
CA GLN A 84 -5.68 -2.15 10.76
C GLN A 84 -4.42 -1.26 10.75
N ASP A 85 -3.25 -1.84 10.50
CA ASP A 85 -1.99 -1.09 10.53
C ASP A 85 -1.73 -0.34 9.22
N GLY A 86 -2.40 -0.74 8.14
CA GLY A 86 -2.43 -0.03 6.86
C GLY A 86 -3.62 0.92 6.71
N ALA A 87 -4.41 1.18 7.75
CA ALA A 87 -5.61 2.03 7.67
C ALA A 87 -5.31 3.45 7.13
N THR A 88 -4.11 3.97 7.38
CA THR A 88 -3.66 5.27 6.89
C THR A 88 -3.12 5.23 5.46
N LEU A 89 -2.92 4.04 4.88
CA LEU A 89 -2.45 3.87 3.51
C LEU A 89 -3.62 3.85 2.54
N HIS A 90 -3.43 4.56 1.43
CA HIS A 90 -4.33 4.45 0.28
C HIS A 90 -4.34 3.01 -0.24
N GLU A 91 -5.46 2.60 -0.81
CA GLU A 91 -5.69 1.23 -1.26
C GLU A 91 -4.61 0.74 -2.23
N ALA A 92 -4.28 1.56 -3.23
CA ALA A 92 -3.18 1.30 -4.16
C ALA A 92 -1.82 1.06 -3.46
N ALA A 93 -1.55 1.67 -2.31
CA ALA A 93 -0.32 1.43 -1.56
C ALA A 93 -0.36 0.08 -0.82
N ARG A 94 -1.51 -0.31 -0.26
CA ARG A 94 -1.72 -1.63 0.34
C ARG A 94 -1.63 -2.74 -0.71
N ALA A 95 -2.21 -2.55 -1.89
CA ALA A 95 -2.05 -3.47 -3.02
C ALA A 95 -0.59 -3.64 -3.45
N ARG A 96 0.15 -2.52 -3.62
CA ARG A 96 1.59 -2.57 -3.94
C ARG A 96 2.41 -3.29 -2.88
N LEU A 97 2.07 -3.11 -1.60
CA LEU A 97 2.72 -3.82 -0.50
C LEU A 97 2.49 -5.34 -0.60
N ILE A 98 1.26 -5.79 -0.86
CA ILE A 98 0.95 -7.22 -1.05
C ILE A 98 1.72 -7.79 -2.23
N VAL A 99 1.73 -7.10 -3.38
CA VAL A 99 2.47 -7.53 -4.57
C VAL A 99 3.98 -7.61 -4.30
N SER A 100 4.54 -6.70 -3.49
CA SER A 100 5.96 -6.73 -3.10
C SER A 100 6.35 -7.93 -2.24
N LYS A 101 5.36 -8.64 -1.67
CA LYS A 101 5.58 -9.83 -0.84
C LYS A 101 5.45 -11.13 -1.61
N LEU A 102 5.09 -11.11 -2.88
CA LEU A 102 5.01 -12.31 -3.69
C LEU A 102 6.41 -12.79 -4.06
N ASP A 103 6.66 -14.09 -3.88
CA ASP A 103 7.86 -14.72 -4.44
C ASP A 103 7.85 -14.67 -5.99
N ALA A 104 9.00 -14.94 -6.60
CA ALA A 104 9.15 -14.92 -8.06
C ALA A 104 8.09 -15.77 -8.82
N PRO A 105 7.79 -17.03 -8.44
CA PRO A 105 6.78 -17.81 -9.13
C PRO A 105 5.35 -17.29 -8.91
N ALA A 106 4.99 -16.80 -7.72
CA ALA A 106 3.69 -16.21 -7.48
C ALA A 106 3.53 -14.89 -8.23
N TYR A 107 4.57 -14.06 -8.28
CA TYR A 107 4.57 -12.82 -9.06
C TYR A 107 4.45 -13.10 -10.57
N ALA A 108 5.14 -14.12 -11.08
CA ALA A 108 4.99 -14.55 -12.47
C ALA A 108 3.56 -15.01 -12.76
N ARG A 109 2.92 -15.74 -11.84
CA ARG A 109 1.50 -16.14 -12.00
C ARG A 109 0.56 -14.95 -11.92
N PHE A 110 0.80 -14.02 -10.99
CA PHE A 110 0.07 -12.77 -10.87
C PHE A 110 0.11 -12.04 -12.22
N THR A 111 1.29 -11.65 -12.69
CA THR A 111 1.48 -10.93 -13.97
C THR A 111 0.92 -11.66 -15.19
N ASN A 112 1.10 -12.98 -15.31
CA ASN A 112 0.55 -13.76 -16.43
C ASN A 112 -0.99 -13.91 -16.36
N HIS A 113 -1.60 -13.77 -15.19
CA HIS A 113 -3.04 -13.96 -14.99
C HIS A 113 -3.84 -12.65 -14.99
N ILE A 114 -3.24 -11.51 -14.63
CA ILE A 114 -3.84 -10.17 -14.86
C ILE A 114 -3.60 -9.68 -16.29
N LEU A 115 -2.65 -10.27 -17.02
CA LEU A 115 -2.50 -10.06 -18.46
C LEU A 115 -3.02 -11.25 -19.28
N PRO A 116 -4.34 -11.40 -19.44
CA PRO A 116 -4.94 -11.69 -20.72
C PRO A 116 -5.10 -10.34 -21.44
N ARG A 117 -4.35 -10.10 -22.54
CA ARG A 117 -4.58 -9.05 -23.58
C ARG A 117 -5.34 -7.77 -23.13
N GLU A 118 -4.65 -6.63 -23.06
CA GLU A 118 -5.22 -5.26 -23.04
C GLU A 118 -5.84 -4.69 -21.73
N ILE A 119 -5.37 -5.04 -20.52
CA ILE A 119 -5.82 -4.36 -19.28
C ILE A 119 -4.66 -3.67 -18.54
N SER A 120 -3.69 -3.13 -19.27
CA SER A 120 -2.59 -2.33 -18.67
C SER A 120 -3.01 -0.91 -18.28
N ARG A 121 -4.27 -0.51 -18.46
CA ARG A 121 -4.75 0.86 -18.22
C ARG A 121 -5.55 1.02 -16.91
N ASP A 122 -6.27 0.00 -16.47
CA ASP A 122 -7.24 0.12 -15.35
C ASP A 122 -6.69 -0.22 -13.96
N LEU A 123 -5.52 -0.85 -13.83
CA LEU A 123 -4.90 -1.04 -12.50
C LEU A 123 -4.46 0.28 -11.82
N THR A 124 -4.49 1.39 -12.55
CA THR A 124 -4.32 2.74 -11.99
C THR A 124 -5.55 3.21 -11.20
N SER A 125 -6.69 2.51 -11.33
CA SER A 125 -7.96 2.81 -10.67
C SER A 125 -8.26 1.90 -9.46
N GLY A 126 -7.29 1.78 -8.55
CA GLY A 126 -7.55 1.86 -7.10
C GLY A 126 -8.59 0.98 -6.37
N ASN A 127 -9.10 -0.14 -6.90
CA ASN A 127 -10.02 -1.00 -6.14
C ASN A 127 -9.31 -2.26 -5.58
N CYS A 128 -9.34 -2.45 -4.25
CA CYS A 128 -8.79 -3.67 -3.63
C CYS A 128 -9.69 -4.89 -3.71
N GLU A 129 -10.95 -4.74 -4.12
CA GLU A 129 -11.78 -5.91 -4.46
C GLU A 129 -11.13 -6.72 -5.58
N ASP A 130 -10.52 -6.08 -6.59
CA ASP A 130 -9.79 -6.79 -7.65
C ASP A 130 -8.51 -7.47 -7.14
N ALA A 131 -7.85 -6.89 -6.13
CA ALA A 131 -6.68 -7.50 -5.50
C ALA A 131 -7.08 -8.71 -4.62
N ALA A 132 -8.21 -8.64 -3.91
CA ALA A 132 -8.74 -9.74 -3.11
C ALA A 132 -9.33 -10.87 -4.00
N GLU A 133 -10.02 -10.51 -5.08
CA GLU A 133 -10.57 -11.45 -6.08
C GLU A 133 -9.42 -12.20 -6.79
N THR A 134 -8.36 -11.50 -7.20
CA THR A 134 -7.17 -12.15 -7.77
C THR A 134 -6.52 -13.09 -6.76
N VAL A 135 -6.32 -12.66 -5.50
CA VAL A 135 -5.84 -13.51 -4.40
C VAL A 135 -6.72 -14.75 -4.18
N ARG A 136 -8.04 -14.64 -4.34
CA ARG A 136 -8.98 -15.77 -4.23
C ARG A 136 -8.83 -16.77 -5.39
N MET A 137 -8.47 -16.30 -6.58
CA MET A 137 -8.29 -17.12 -7.77
C MET A 137 -7.01 -17.98 -7.75
N PHE A 138 -5.99 -17.62 -6.97
CA PHE A 138 -4.80 -18.48 -6.80
C PHE A 138 -4.94 -19.55 -5.69
N GLY A 139 -6.12 -19.68 -5.08
CA GLY A 139 -6.39 -20.63 -3.99
C GLY A 139 -6.53 -22.10 -4.39
N HIS A 140 -6.82 -22.40 -5.65
CA HIS A 140 -6.99 -23.78 -6.09
C HIS A 140 -6.40 -24.00 -7.48
N ASN A 141 -5.11 -24.36 -7.54
CA ASN A 141 -4.49 -24.87 -8.77
C ASN A 141 -4.78 -26.37 -9.00
N THR A 142 -5.52 -27.02 -8.11
CA THR A 142 -5.90 -28.43 -8.24
C THR A 142 -7.41 -28.57 -8.38
N SER A 143 -7.83 -29.16 -9.50
CA SER A 143 -9.22 -29.57 -9.72
C SER A 143 -9.68 -30.48 -8.56
N VAL A 144 -10.96 -30.38 -8.20
CA VAL A 144 -11.61 -31.31 -7.25
C VAL A 144 -11.33 -32.77 -7.64
N PHE A 145 -11.25 -33.06 -8.95
CA PHE A 145 -10.88 -34.38 -9.45
C PHE A 145 -9.45 -34.77 -9.07
N ALA A 146 -8.46 -33.90 -9.28
CA ALA A 146 -7.06 -34.16 -8.95
C ALA A 146 -6.87 -34.39 -7.45
N ARG A 147 -7.58 -33.62 -6.62
CA ARG A 147 -7.56 -33.75 -5.15
C ARG A 147 -8.17 -35.08 -4.69
N ARG A 148 -9.32 -35.45 -5.25
CA ARG A 148 -9.96 -36.76 -4.99
C ARG A 148 -9.10 -37.92 -5.46
N TYR A 149 -8.43 -37.79 -6.60
CA TYR A 149 -7.54 -38.81 -7.12
C TYR A 149 -6.29 -39.00 -6.24
N ALA A 150 -5.66 -37.92 -5.77
CA ALA A 150 -4.53 -37.98 -4.84
C ALA A 150 -4.91 -38.67 -3.51
N TYR A 151 -6.09 -38.34 -2.98
CA TYR A 151 -6.64 -39.01 -1.80
C TYR A 151 -6.94 -40.49 -2.04
N LEU A 152 -7.51 -40.85 -3.19
CA LEU A 152 -7.78 -42.25 -3.52
C LEU A 152 -6.48 -43.05 -3.69
N LYS A 153 -5.47 -42.45 -4.33
CA LYS A 153 -4.17 -43.07 -4.56
C LYS A 153 -3.44 -43.38 -3.25
N THR A 154 -3.48 -42.47 -2.28
CA THR A 154 -2.87 -42.66 -0.95
C THR A 154 -3.60 -43.74 -0.14
N GLN A 155 -4.93 -43.81 -0.23
CA GLN A 155 -5.72 -44.86 0.44
C GLN A 155 -5.58 -46.25 -0.21
N CYS A 156 -5.36 -46.32 -1.52
CA CYS A 156 -5.17 -47.58 -2.23
C CYS A 156 -3.74 -48.15 -2.08
N ASN A 157 -2.73 -47.30 -1.87
CA ASN A 157 -1.37 -47.76 -1.60
C ASN A 157 -1.21 -48.39 -0.19
N GLY A 158 -2.06 -48.01 0.77
CA GLY A 158 -2.09 -48.61 2.12
C GLY A 158 -2.81 -49.97 2.19
N LYS A 159 -3.54 -50.37 1.15
CA LYS A 159 -4.26 -51.66 1.08
C LYS A 159 -3.60 -52.70 0.18
N ALA A 160 -2.60 -52.31 -0.62
CA ALA A 160 -1.87 -53.25 -1.48
C ALA A 160 -0.92 -54.18 -0.70
N SER A 161 -0.55 -53.83 0.54
CA SER A 161 0.33 -54.65 1.39
C SER A 161 -0.40 -55.56 2.39
N ALA A 162 -1.74 -55.52 2.46
CA ALA A 162 -2.51 -56.24 3.48
C ALA A 162 -3.23 -57.51 2.97
N THR A 163 -3.06 -57.89 1.70
CA THR A 163 -3.79 -59.04 1.11
C THR A 163 -2.88 -60.20 0.67
N ILE A 164 -1.57 -60.16 0.97
CA ILE A 164 -0.68 -61.33 0.82
C ILE A 164 -0.14 -61.71 2.20
N LEU A 165 -1.02 -62.15 3.10
CA LEU A 165 -0.77 -63.01 4.26
C LEU A 165 -2.07 -63.09 5.06
N GLY A 166 -2.89 -64.10 4.76
CA GLY A 166 -4.14 -64.43 5.44
C GLY A 166 -4.74 -65.67 4.82
#